data_AF-A0A498H2K6-F1
#
_entry.id   AF-A0A498H2K6-F1
#
_cell.length_a   1.000
_cell.length_b   1.000
_cell.length_c   1.000
_cell.angle_alpha   90.00
_cell.angle_beta   90.00
_cell.angle_gamma   90.00
#
_symmetry.space_group_name_H-M   'P 1'
#
loop_
_entity.id
_entity.type
_entity.pdbx_description
1 polymer ?
#
loop_
_entity_poly.entity_id
_entity_poly.type
_entity_poly.pdbx_seq_one_letter_code
_entity_poly.pdbx_strand_id
1 'polypeptide(L)' 'MSKVVRIDEEALAIALGYGDSLSAGVKKMAEIIAKTEKARADYEKIERMIRSTIQEELETLTRY' A
#
# COMPACT_ATOMS: atom_id res chain seq x y z
N MET A 1 -17.16 26.87 1.00
CA MET A 1 -18.13 26.35 1.99
C MET A 1 -17.36 25.52 3.00
N SER A 2 -17.45 25.82 4.30
CA SER A 2 -16.90 24.90 5.32
C SER A 2 -17.95 23.85 5.66
N LYS A 3 -17.54 22.57 5.73
CA LYS A 3 -18.36 21.49 6.28
C LYS A 3 -17.78 21.17 7.65
N VAL A 4 -18.63 21.22 8.68
CA VAL A 4 -18.26 20.80 10.02
C VAL A 4 -18.41 19.29 10.10
N VAL A 5 -17.32 18.60 10.39
CA VAL A 5 -17.28 17.14 10.56
C VAL A 5 -16.94 16.86 12.01
N ARG A 6 -17.75 16.03 12.67
CA ARG A 6 -17.44 15.52 14.01
C ARG A 6 -16.50 14.34 13.87
N ILE A 7 -15.44 14.35 14.65
CA ILE A 7 -14.37 13.37 14.60
C ILE A 7 -14.05 13.02 16.03
N ASP A 8 -13.71 11.76 16.25
CA ASP A 8 -13.18 11.32 17.53
C ASP A 8 -11.86 12.04 17.84
N GLU A 9 -11.63 12.39 19.11
CA GLU A 9 -10.43 13.13 19.52
C GLU A 9 -9.15 12.33 19.29
N GLU A 10 -9.19 11.00 19.49
CA GLU A 10 -8.04 10.13 19.23
C GLU A 10 -7.74 10.08 17.74
N ALA A 11 -8.78 9.99 16.90
CA ALA A 11 -8.62 10.00 15.45
C ALA A 11 -8.04 11.33 14.95
N LEU A 12 -8.44 12.46 15.54
CA LEU A 12 -7.86 13.77 15.24
C LEU A 12 -6.39 13.83 15.66
N ALA A 13 -6.05 13.35 16.86
CA ALA A 13 -4.69 13.32 17.37
C ALA A 13 -3.76 12.47 16.47
N ILE A 14 -4.25 11.30 16.03
CA ILE A 14 -3.54 10.45 15.07
C ILE A 14 -3.29 11.22 13.77
N ALA A 15 -4.33 11.82 13.18
CA ALA A 15 -4.20 12.54 11.92
C ALA A 15 -3.22 13.72 12.01
N LEU A 16 -3.23 14.47 13.12
CA LEU A 16 -2.29 15.57 13.37
C LEU A 16 -0.84 15.09 13.53
N GLY A 17 -0.62 13.84 13.93
CA GLY A 17 0.71 13.21 13.89
C GLY A 17 1.29 13.10 12.47
N TYR A 18 0.45 13.15 11.43
CA TYR A 18 0.88 13.06 10.03
C TYR A 18 0.92 14.43 9.31
N GLY A 19 0.49 15.53 9.94
CA GLY A 19 0.62 16.88 9.38
C GLY A 19 -0.05 17.99 10.18
N ASP A 20 0.27 19.23 9.86
CA ASP A 20 -0.10 20.44 10.65
C ASP A 20 -1.61 20.76 10.68
N SER A 21 -2.42 20.01 9.92
CA SER A 21 -3.88 20.09 9.95
C SER A 21 -4.49 18.72 9.66
N LEU A 22 -5.74 18.52 10.06
CA LEU A 22 -6.49 17.30 9.77
C LEU A 22 -6.43 16.95 8.27
N SER A 23 -6.69 17.91 7.39
CA SER A 23 -6.69 17.69 5.94
C SER A 23 -5.31 17.27 5.42
N ALA A 24 -4.23 17.90 5.92
CA ALA A 24 -2.87 17.53 5.57
C ALA A 24 -2.50 16.13 6.06
N GLY A 25 -2.86 15.82 7.32
CA GLY A 25 -2.66 14.52 7.94
C GLY A 25 -3.37 13.40 7.17
N VAL A 26 -4.67 13.55 6.94
CA VAL A 26 -5.48 12.58 6.17
C VAL A 26 -4.92 12.38 4.77
N LYS A 27 -4.51 13.46 4.08
CA LYS A 27 -3.91 13.35 2.74
C LYS A 27 -2.61 12.55 2.76
N LYS A 28 -1.74 12.82 3.73
CA LYS A 28 -0.46 12.10 3.87
C LYS A 28 -0.66 10.64 4.24
N MET A 29 -1.63 10.33 5.10
CA MET A 29 -2.02 8.95 5.41
C MET A 29 -2.50 8.22 4.15
N ALA A 30 -3.34 8.84 3.32
CA ALA A 30 -3.80 8.25 2.06
C ALA A 30 -2.65 8.00 1.08
N GLU A 31 -1.70 8.92 0.96
CA GLU A 31 -0.50 8.75 0.13
C GLU A 31 0.36 7.57 0.60
N ILE A 32 0.52 7.39 1.91
CA ILE A 32 1.28 6.28 2.48
C ILE A 32 0.58 4.95 2.14
N ILE A 33 -0.73 4.85 2.37
CA ILE A 33 -1.52 3.65 2.06
C ILE A 33 -1.38 3.28 0.57
N ALA A 34 -1.56 4.25 -0.33
CA ALA A 34 -1.43 4.02 -1.77
C ALA A 34 -0.03 3.53 -2.17
N LYS A 35 1.04 4.05 -1.54
CA LYS A 35 2.41 3.58 -1.75
C LYS A 35 2.60 2.15 -1.27
N THR A 36 2.06 1.80 -0.11
CA THR A 36 2.17 0.45 0.46
C THR A 36 1.40 -0.57 -0.38
N GLU A 37 0.20 -0.22 -0.85
CA GLU A 37 -0.59 -1.06 -1.75
C GLU A 37 0.13 -1.30 -3.08
N LYS A 38 0.72 -0.24 -3.66
CA LYS A 38 1.53 -0.37 -4.87
C LYS A 38 2.73 -1.29 -4.65
N ALA A 39 3.47 -1.09 -3.56
CA ALA A 39 4.62 -1.94 -3.23
C ALA A 39 4.20 -3.41 -3.06
N ARG A 40 3.07 -3.67 -2.39
CA ARG A 40 2.52 -5.03 -2.26
C ARG A 40 2.19 -5.65 -3.61
N ALA A 41 1.53 -4.90 -4.50
CA ALA A 41 1.22 -5.38 -5.85
C ALA A 41 2.49 -5.69 -6.67
N ASP A 42 3.54 -4.87 -6.51
CA ASP A 42 4.84 -5.11 -7.14
C ASP A 42 5.50 -6.40 -6.62
N TYR A 43 5.46 -6.64 -5.29
CA TYR A 43 5.96 -7.89 -4.70
C TYR A 43 5.22 -9.13 -5.22
N GLU A 44 3.88 -9.10 -5.26
CA GLU A 44 3.08 -10.22 -5.78
C GLU A 44 3.37 -10.48 -7.28
N LYS A 45 3.69 -9.43 -8.05
CA LYS A 45 4.11 -9.58 -9.45
C LYS A 45 5.47 -10.26 -9.57
N ILE A 46 6.45 -9.84 -8.75
CA ILE A 46 7.78 -10.45 -8.72
C ILE A 46 7.70 -11.91 -8.30
N GLU A 47 6.92 -12.24 -7.27
CA GLU A 47 6.75 -13.62 -6.81
C GLU A 47 6.18 -14.51 -7.92
N ARG A 48 5.14 -14.06 -8.62
CA ARG A 48 4.56 -14.81 -9.75
C ARG A 48 5.57 -15.01 -10.88
N MET A 49 6.35 -13.99 -11.21
CA MET A 49 7.38 -14.09 -12.23
C MET A 49 8.43 -15.14 -11.84
N ILE A 50 8.97 -15.07 -10.62
CA ILE A 50 9.95 -16.05 -10.11
C ILE A 50 9.36 -17.46 -10.14
N ARG A 51 8.12 -17.63 -9.67
CA ARG A 51 7.45 -18.93 -9.64
C ARG A 51 7.25 -19.50 -11.06
N SER A 52 6.85 -18.67 -12.02
CA SER A 52 6.70 -19.07 -13.43
C SER A 52 8.04 -19.50 -14.01
N THR A 53 9.09 -18.69 -13.84
CA THR A 53 10.43 -19.02 -14.36
C THR A 53 10.95 -20.32 -13.76
N ILE A 54 10.88 -20.51 -12.44
CA ILE A 54 11.31 -21.76 -11.81
C ILE A 54 10.52 -22.96 -12.35
N GLN A 55 9.21 -22.81 -12.56
CA GLN A 55 8.39 -23.88 -13.10
C GLN A 55 8.78 -24.23 -14.55
N GLU A 56 9.00 -23.23 -15.41
CA GLU A 56 9.45 -23.42 -16.80
C GLU A 56 10.80 -24.14 -16.88
N GLU A 57 11.76 -23.77 -16.01
CA GLU A 57 13.06 -24.42 -15.93
C GLU A 57 12.93 -25.88 -15.45
N LEU A 58 12.10 -26.14 -14.44
CA LEU A 58 11.83 -27.50 -13.95
C LEU A 58 11.15 -28.37 -15.01
N GLU A 59 10.17 -27.83 -15.74
CA GLU A 59 9.51 -28.54 -16.84
C GLU A 59 10.50 -28.88 -17.97
N THR A 60 11.46 -27.99 -18.24
CA THR A 60 12.54 -28.23 -19.22
C THR A 60 13.46 -29.36 -18.77
N LEU A 61 13.86 -29.37 -17.49
CA LEU A 61 14.71 -30.43 -16.92
C LEU A 61 14.01 -31.79 -16.85
N THR A 62 12.69 -31.82 -16.69
CA THR A 62 11.91 -33.07 -16.57
C THR A 62 11.53 -33.67 -17.93
N ARG A 63 11.74 -32.95 -19.04
CA ARG A 63 11.47 -33.42 -20.42
C ARG A 63 12.63 -34.19 -21.07
N TYR A 64 13.77 -34.33 -20.40
CA TYR A 64 14.88 -35.19 -20.77
C TYR A 64 14.87 -36.48 -19.96
#